data_AF-A9GG04-F1
#
_entry.id   AF-A9GG04-F1
#
_cell.length_a   1.000
_cell.length_b   1.000
_cell.length_c   1.000
_cell.angle_alpha   90.00
_cell.angle_beta   90.00
_cell.angle_gamma   90.00
#
_symmetry.space_group_name_H-M   'P 1'
#
loop_
_entity.id
_entity.type
_entity.pdbx_description
1 polymer ?
#
loop_
_entity_poly.entity_id
_entity_poly.type
_entity_poly.pdbx_seq_one_letter_code
_entity_poly.pdbx_strand_id
1 'polypeptide(L)'
;MWSDNESEIDLLGFKHLVSAAQYLLMKPEMLPVTIGVFGDWGSGKSSLIKMIQKQLEQDSRSLCVSFSPWQYESYDDVKTALMFSVISSLKSRHLESQSATDKAASAAKDLLDKLLERIDWFRLAGLATKGVAGWWLAWHGHPFVGAEMLKGVIAESKDAVLPPTKQPTEPIEQSIGQFREDFKKLLECVDIDRVVVFVDDLDRCLPPAIIDTFEAIRLFLSVPKTAFVLGADELIVRHAIGTRYPEMGGQALDVGRNYLEKIVQLPIRIPPMTAGETEAYLNLLGCHSYEASRFDVLVAAADQNRHTSALDVAMNYGIAKTHIGNVPSSLEAHMQLVARIAPTLSNRLRGNPRLTKRFMNTLMMRYGIAGSRKVTLRPEVLAKLMILEYFYEPYYRELFQWQAEGQGYAHQLVDLEERAAMHGQDRATSASLSGSERWIDDQQLASWLRLEPPLATVNLDPYFYFSRDRGATGNSVEMRRLSQQQQTVLANLLADSDSEGEAGKRQAKTFAVDEFRPVYEQLLARFQRDSRASGGRLGKRIVELAAERRELVPALAKALAAAPVSGIASVMALTIPNSFPKESLPPALQDVLREWSSQRSNTQLAAAAERALSPKQASATSSPTVPRRKS
;
A
#
# COMPACT_ATOMS: atom_id res chain seq x y z
N MET A 1 -14.04 -16.16 -4.70
CA MET A 1 -13.28 -14.91 -4.47
C MET A 1 -14.24 -13.87 -3.92
N TRP A 2 -13.75 -12.96 -3.09
CA TRP A 2 -14.57 -11.95 -2.40
C TRP A 2 -14.31 -10.56 -2.96
N SER A 3 -15.37 -9.75 -3.11
CA SER A 3 -15.23 -8.35 -3.51
C SER A 3 -14.56 -7.52 -2.43
N ASP A 4 -13.92 -6.42 -2.85
CA ASP A 4 -13.27 -5.47 -1.95
C ASP A 4 -14.16 -4.27 -1.64
N ASN A 5 -15.41 -4.56 -1.25
CA ASN A 5 -16.43 -3.58 -0.95
C ASN A 5 -16.75 -3.59 0.56
N GLU A 6 -17.26 -2.47 1.05
CA GLU A 6 -17.81 -2.37 2.39
C GLU A 6 -19.10 -3.19 2.57
N SER A 7 -19.25 -3.78 3.75
CA SER A 7 -20.31 -4.73 4.08
C SER A 7 -21.20 -4.22 5.20
N GLU A 8 -22.50 -4.53 5.11
CA GLU A 8 -23.49 -4.35 6.18
C GLU A 8 -23.57 -5.57 7.12
N ILE A 9 -22.97 -6.69 6.73
CA ILE A 9 -22.91 -7.92 7.53
C ILE A 9 -21.64 -7.88 8.36
N ASP A 10 -21.79 -8.08 9.68
CA ASP A 10 -20.70 -7.99 10.64
C ASP A 10 -19.81 -9.25 10.69
N LEU A 11 -18.91 -9.34 9.71
CA LEU A 11 -17.90 -10.39 9.67
C LEU A 11 -16.71 -10.11 10.60
N LEU A 12 -16.53 -8.86 11.03
CA LEU A 12 -15.36 -8.38 11.78
C LEU A 12 -15.60 -8.30 13.30
N GLY A 13 -16.84 -8.44 13.77
CA GLY A 13 -17.18 -8.34 15.19
C GLY A 13 -17.37 -6.92 15.69
N PHE A 14 -17.73 -6.00 14.81
CA PHE A 14 -17.91 -4.58 15.10
C PHE A 14 -19.23 -4.22 15.81
N LYS A 15 -20.14 -5.16 16.04
CA LYS A 15 -21.43 -4.93 16.71
C LYS A 15 -21.33 -4.11 18.00
N HIS A 16 -20.30 -4.31 18.81
CA HIS A 16 -20.07 -3.54 20.04
C HIS A 16 -19.74 -2.06 19.76
N LEU A 17 -18.95 -1.77 18.71
CA LEU A 17 -18.66 -0.41 18.25
C LEU A 17 -19.89 0.25 17.64
N VAL A 18 -20.66 -0.50 16.85
CA VAL A 18 -21.92 -0.02 16.27
C VAL A 18 -22.91 0.35 17.39
N SER A 19 -23.07 -0.51 18.38
CA SER A 19 -23.96 -0.28 19.53
C SER A 19 -23.54 0.96 20.34
N ALA A 20 -22.23 1.17 20.52
CA ALA A 20 -21.71 2.36 21.19
C ALA A 20 -22.01 3.65 20.42
N ALA A 21 -21.78 3.66 19.09
CA ALA A 21 -22.12 4.80 18.24
C ALA A 21 -23.62 5.07 18.25
N GLN A 22 -24.45 4.04 18.11
CA GLN A 22 -25.91 4.17 18.14
C GLN A 22 -26.40 4.77 19.47
N TYR A 23 -25.89 4.29 20.60
CA TYR A 23 -26.25 4.82 21.92
C TYR A 23 -26.00 6.33 22.03
N LEU A 24 -24.87 6.79 21.50
CA LEU A 24 -24.50 8.21 21.50
C LEU A 24 -25.39 9.04 20.56
N LEU A 25 -25.67 8.51 19.37
CA LEU A 25 -26.44 9.20 18.33
C LEU A 25 -27.94 9.27 18.67
N MET A 26 -28.47 8.30 19.42
CA MET A 26 -29.90 8.24 19.78
C MET A 26 -30.26 9.18 20.93
N LYS A 27 -29.31 9.61 21.76
CA LYS A 27 -29.55 10.48 22.92
C LYS A 27 -29.67 11.96 22.53
N PRO A 28 -30.82 12.62 22.75
CA PRO A 28 -30.98 14.04 22.43
C PRO A 28 -30.00 14.94 23.17
N GLU A 29 -29.61 14.61 24.41
CA GLU A 29 -28.71 15.41 25.24
C GLU A 29 -27.27 15.42 24.72
N MET A 30 -26.92 14.47 23.86
CA MET A 30 -25.61 14.41 23.24
C MET A 30 -25.52 15.32 22.00
N LEU A 31 -26.65 15.77 21.45
CA LEU A 31 -26.68 16.53 20.19
C LEU A 31 -26.46 18.04 20.44
N PRO A 32 -25.65 18.74 19.61
CA PRO A 32 -24.91 18.21 18.46
C PRO A 32 -23.62 17.46 18.84
N VAL A 33 -23.31 16.38 18.10
CA VAL A 33 -22.11 15.54 18.34
C VAL A 33 -21.38 15.17 17.06
N THR A 34 -20.06 15.11 17.12
CA THR A 34 -19.18 14.56 16.08
C THR A 34 -18.42 13.36 16.64
N ILE A 35 -18.68 12.20 16.04
CA ILE A 35 -18.02 10.92 16.32
C ILE A 35 -16.97 10.68 15.24
N GLY A 36 -15.74 10.36 15.62
CA GLY A 36 -14.67 9.98 14.70
C GLY A 36 -14.45 8.48 14.68
N VAL A 37 -14.66 7.83 13.55
CA VAL A 37 -14.30 6.42 13.30
C VAL A 37 -12.89 6.37 12.73
N PHE A 38 -11.93 6.02 13.58
CA PHE A 38 -10.51 6.01 13.25
C PHE A 38 -9.94 4.61 13.12
N GLY A 39 -9.06 4.42 12.14
CA GLY A 39 -8.30 3.19 11.94
C GLY A 39 -7.47 3.24 10.66
N ASP A 40 -6.49 2.34 10.56
CA ASP A 40 -5.59 2.27 9.41
C ASP A 40 -6.34 2.02 8.10
N TRP A 41 -5.71 2.29 6.97
CA TRP A 41 -6.26 1.95 5.67
C TRP A 41 -6.57 0.45 5.54
N GLY A 42 -7.83 0.12 5.22
CA GLY A 42 -8.29 -1.27 5.11
C GLY A 42 -8.66 -1.95 6.44
N SER A 43 -8.75 -1.22 7.56
CA SER A 43 -9.20 -1.72 8.88
C SER A 43 -10.70 -2.03 8.96
N GLY A 44 -11.53 -1.50 8.05
CA GLY A 44 -12.98 -1.72 8.05
C GLY A 44 -13.83 -0.50 8.41
N LYS A 45 -13.25 0.72 8.49
CA LYS A 45 -13.95 1.99 8.76
C LYS A 45 -15.27 2.16 8.00
N SER A 46 -15.24 2.07 6.68
CA SER A 46 -16.42 2.23 5.82
C SER A 46 -17.50 1.17 6.10
N SER A 47 -17.10 -0.06 6.46
CA SER A 47 -18.06 -1.09 6.86
C SER A 47 -18.69 -0.79 8.22
N LEU A 48 -17.90 -0.30 9.19
CA LEU A 48 -18.43 0.16 10.48
C LEU A 48 -19.42 1.32 10.31
N ILE A 49 -19.07 2.32 9.51
CA ILE A 49 -19.93 3.47 9.19
C ILE A 49 -21.23 3.00 8.56
N LYS A 50 -21.15 2.11 7.56
CA LYS A 50 -22.33 1.56 6.88
C LYS A 50 -23.23 0.74 7.82
N MET A 51 -22.64 -0.01 8.76
CA MET A 51 -23.39 -0.73 9.79
C MET A 51 -24.10 0.23 10.76
N ILE A 52 -23.43 1.30 11.19
CA ILE A 52 -24.05 2.35 12.03
C ILE A 52 -25.21 3.02 11.28
N GLN A 53 -24.99 3.38 10.01
CA GLN A 53 -26.01 3.98 9.16
C GLN A 53 -27.23 3.07 9.03
N LYS A 54 -27.04 1.81 8.63
CA LYS A 54 -28.12 0.83 8.50
C LYS A 54 -28.94 0.66 9.78
N GLN A 55 -28.29 0.69 10.94
CA GLN A 55 -29.00 0.54 12.21
C GLN A 55 -29.81 1.79 12.57
N LEU A 56 -29.34 2.99 12.21
CA LEU A 56 -30.07 4.23 12.42
C LEU A 56 -31.20 4.44 11.43
N GLU A 57 -31.08 3.96 10.20
CA GLU A 57 -32.15 4.00 9.18
C GLU A 57 -33.39 3.20 9.58
N GLN A 58 -33.29 2.30 10.57
CA GLN A 58 -34.43 1.60 11.17
C GLN A 58 -35.34 2.53 11.99
N ASP A 59 -34.83 3.68 12.44
CA ASP A 59 -35.60 4.70 13.13
C ASP A 59 -36.11 5.75 12.13
N SER A 60 -37.44 5.79 11.91
CA SER A 60 -38.08 6.74 10.99
C SER A 60 -37.88 8.20 11.38
N ARG A 61 -37.49 8.49 12.63
CA ARG A 61 -37.22 9.86 13.11
C ARG A 61 -35.75 10.27 12.95
N SER A 62 -34.91 9.38 12.41
CA SER A 62 -33.52 9.64 12.07
C SER A 62 -33.36 9.87 10.57
N LEU A 63 -32.79 11.01 10.17
CA LEU A 63 -32.39 11.26 8.79
C LEU A 63 -30.90 10.97 8.62
N CYS A 64 -30.56 9.92 7.86
CA CYS A 64 -29.18 9.56 7.54
C CYS A 64 -28.76 10.19 6.21
N VAL A 65 -27.63 10.89 6.20
CA VAL A 65 -27.06 11.53 4.99
C VAL A 65 -25.65 11.03 4.78
N SER A 66 -25.38 10.35 3.68
CA SER A 66 -24.02 9.91 3.31
C SER A 66 -23.32 10.99 2.47
N PHE A 67 -22.05 11.25 2.76
CA PHE A 67 -21.23 12.21 2.03
C PHE A 67 -19.78 11.71 1.93
N SER A 68 -19.19 11.77 0.74
CA SER A 68 -17.78 11.47 0.51
C SER A 68 -17.10 12.70 -0.07
N PRO A 69 -16.30 13.46 0.70
CA PRO A 69 -15.60 14.64 0.21
C PRO A 69 -14.67 14.33 -0.97
N TRP A 70 -14.13 13.11 -1.03
CA TRP A 70 -13.26 12.66 -2.12
C TRP A 70 -13.94 12.74 -3.51
N GLN A 71 -15.27 12.56 -3.58
CA GLN A 71 -16.02 12.68 -4.83
C GLN A 71 -16.13 14.12 -5.35
N TYR A 72 -15.95 15.11 -4.47
CA TYR A 72 -16.16 16.53 -4.76
C TYR A 72 -14.86 17.33 -4.78
N GLU A 73 -13.72 16.67 -4.57
CA GLU A 73 -12.40 17.30 -4.52
C GLU A 73 -12.04 18.07 -5.80
N SER A 74 -12.49 17.59 -6.96
CA SER A 74 -12.24 18.25 -8.26
C SER A 74 -13.15 19.46 -8.55
N TYR A 75 -14.15 19.72 -7.71
CA TYR A 75 -15.19 20.73 -7.97
C TYR A 75 -15.01 22.04 -7.20
N ASP A 76 -13.80 22.32 -6.72
CA ASP A 76 -13.35 23.54 -6.03
C ASP A 76 -14.13 23.95 -4.75
N ASP A 77 -15.17 23.21 -4.35
CA ASP A 77 -15.95 23.55 -3.14
C ASP A 77 -16.65 22.35 -2.47
N VAL A 78 -15.88 21.62 -1.65
CA VAL A 78 -16.36 20.52 -0.82
C VAL A 78 -17.35 21.02 0.27
N LYS A 79 -17.22 22.28 0.73
CA LYS A 79 -18.08 22.84 1.79
C LYS A 79 -19.51 22.93 1.31
N THR A 80 -19.71 23.54 0.15
CA THR A 80 -21.05 23.72 -0.39
C THR A 80 -21.63 22.42 -0.90
N ALA A 81 -20.81 21.47 -1.37
CA ALA A 81 -21.26 20.12 -1.67
C ALA A 81 -21.83 19.42 -0.43
N LEU A 82 -21.17 19.52 0.73
CA LEU A 82 -21.67 18.97 1.99
C LEU A 82 -22.99 19.63 2.40
N MET A 83 -23.04 20.96 2.41
CA MET A 83 -24.26 21.70 2.75
C MET A 83 -25.42 21.31 1.82
N PHE A 84 -25.15 21.28 0.51
CA PHE A 84 -26.14 20.90 -0.49
C PHE A 84 -26.65 19.47 -0.29
N SER A 85 -25.78 18.51 0.03
CA SER A 85 -26.16 17.11 0.30
C SER A 85 -27.15 17.02 1.47
N VAL A 86 -26.87 17.73 2.57
CA VAL A 86 -27.74 17.74 3.76
C VAL A 86 -29.09 18.39 3.46
N ILE A 87 -29.09 19.59 2.85
CA ILE A 87 -30.33 20.30 2.52
C ILE A 87 -31.18 19.53 1.50
N SER A 88 -30.55 18.90 0.50
CA SER A 88 -31.25 18.09 -0.50
C SER A 88 -31.86 16.82 0.09
N SER A 89 -31.19 16.20 1.06
CA SER A 89 -31.72 15.04 1.78
C SER A 89 -32.93 15.41 2.63
N LEU A 90 -32.88 16.56 3.30
CA LEU A 90 -34.04 17.11 4.02
C LEU A 90 -35.21 17.45 3.10
N LYS A 91 -34.94 18.02 1.92
CA LYS A 91 -35.96 18.29 0.90
C LYS A 91 -36.63 17.01 0.42
N SER A 92 -35.85 15.96 0.15
CA SER A 92 -36.37 14.66 -0.29
C SER A 92 -37.25 14.03 0.80
N ARG A 93 -36.79 14.02 2.06
CA ARG A 93 -37.58 13.55 3.20
C ARG A 93 -38.88 14.33 3.39
N HIS A 94 -38.83 15.64 3.20
CA HIS A 94 -39.99 16.50 3.27
C HIS A 94 -41.02 16.18 2.17
N LEU A 95 -40.56 15.90 0.94
CA LEU A 95 -41.42 15.51 -0.18
C LEU A 95 -42.08 14.14 0.04
N GLU A 96 -41.36 13.17 0.60
CA GLU A 96 -41.88 11.82 0.91
C GLU A 96 -42.95 11.83 2.01
N SER A 97 -42.88 12.78 2.94
CA SER A 97 -43.78 12.88 4.10
C SER A 97 -45.14 13.54 3.78
N GLN A 98 -45.36 14.07 2.57
CA GLN A 98 -46.57 14.85 2.28
C GLN A 98 -47.82 14.02 1.91
N SER A 99 -48.84 14.11 2.77
CA SER A 99 -50.18 14.54 2.33
C SER A 99 -50.23 16.08 2.28
N ALA A 100 -50.52 16.64 1.11
CA ALA A 100 -50.16 18.00 0.71
C ALA A 100 -51.05 19.17 1.21
N THR A 101 -51.41 19.26 2.50
CA THR A 101 -52.33 20.34 2.96
C THR A 101 -51.97 21.12 4.24
N ASP A 102 -50.76 21.00 4.80
CA ASP A 102 -50.39 21.71 6.03
C ASP A 102 -49.51 22.96 5.80
N LYS A 103 -49.85 24.06 6.48
CA LYS A 103 -49.07 25.33 6.49
C LYS A 103 -47.61 25.14 6.93
N ALA A 104 -47.34 24.12 7.75
CA ALA A 104 -45.98 23.75 8.16
C ALA A 104 -45.15 23.24 6.97
N ALA A 105 -45.77 22.58 6.00
CA ALA A 105 -45.09 22.07 4.83
C ALA A 105 -44.69 23.18 3.84
N SER A 106 -45.53 24.19 3.65
CA SER A 106 -45.15 25.37 2.87
C SER A 106 -44.00 26.15 3.51
N ALA A 107 -44.00 26.29 4.84
CA ALA A 107 -42.92 26.99 5.55
C ALA A 107 -41.57 26.25 5.47
N ALA A 108 -41.59 24.91 5.59
CA ALA A 108 -40.39 24.09 5.43
C ALA A 108 -39.84 24.18 4.00
N LYS A 109 -40.71 24.17 2.98
CA LYS A 109 -40.33 24.33 1.58
C LYS A 109 -39.67 25.69 1.32
N ASP A 110 -40.25 26.78 1.81
CA ASP A 110 -39.69 28.12 1.65
C ASP A 110 -38.31 28.26 2.33
N LEU A 111 -38.12 27.63 3.50
CA LEU A 111 -36.82 27.60 4.18
C LEU A 111 -35.78 26.78 3.42
N LEU A 112 -36.15 25.64 2.86
CA LEU A 112 -35.27 24.82 2.02
C LEU A 112 -34.80 25.59 0.79
N ASP A 113 -35.71 26.25 0.07
CA ASP A 113 -35.36 26.99 -1.14
C ASP A 113 -34.45 28.19 -0.80
N LYS A 114 -34.70 28.91 0.31
CA LYS A 114 -33.79 29.97 0.81
C LYS A 114 -32.40 29.45 1.17
N LEU A 115 -32.30 28.29 1.81
CA LEU A 115 -31.02 27.70 2.18
C LEU A 115 -30.23 27.26 0.95
N LEU A 116 -30.90 26.70 -0.06
CA LEU A 116 -30.28 26.34 -1.35
C LEU A 116 -29.75 27.59 -2.08
N GLU A 117 -30.56 28.66 -2.17
CA GLU A 117 -30.13 29.92 -2.78
C GLU A 117 -28.88 30.50 -2.09
N ARG A 118 -28.80 30.39 -0.75
CA ARG A 118 -27.60 30.81 -0.01
C ARG A 118 -26.39 29.93 -0.25
N ILE A 119 -26.58 28.63 -0.42
CA ILE A 119 -25.47 27.72 -0.76
C ILE A 119 -24.93 28.07 -2.15
N ASP A 120 -25.79 28.36 -3.12
CA ASP A 120 -25.37 28.81 -4.45
C ASP A 120 -24.65 30.18 -4.39
N TRP A 121 -25.09 31.07 -3.52
CA TRP A 121 -24.35 32.30 -3.22
C TRP A 121 -22.98 32.02 -2.58
N PHE A 122 -22.90 31.11 -1.60
CA PHE A 122 -21.63 30.73 -0.97
C PHE A 122 -20.66 30.10 -1.97
N ARG A 123 -21.15 29.32 -2.95
CA ARG A 123 -20.34 28.82 -4.08
C ARG A 123 -19.74 29.97 -4.89
N LEU A 124 -20.56 30.96 -5.22
CA LEU A 124 -20.14 32.12 -6.02
C LEU A 124 -19.21 33.07 -5.25
N ALA A 125 -19.40 33.22 -3.94
CA ALA A 125 -18.60 34.07 -3.06
C ALA A 125 -17.32 33.37 -2.54
N GLY A 126 -17.34 32.04 -2.41
CA GLY A 126 -16.22 31.20 -1.96
C GLY A 126 -15.03 31.24 -2.93
N LEU A 127 -15.30 31.45 -4.22
CA LEU A 127 -14.27 31.73 -5.24
C LEU A 127 -13.45 33.01 -4.95
N ALA A 128 -13.91 33.89 -4.06
CA ALA A 128 -13.28 35.19 -3.79
C ALA A 128 -12.56 35.31 -2.43
N THR A 129 -12.59 34.32 -1.52
CA THR A 129 -12.14 34.55 -0.12
C THR A 129 -11.22 33.47 0.45
N LYS A 130 -9.89 33.62 0.26
CA LYS A 130 -8.83 32.86 0.96
C LYS A 130 -8.66 33.24 2.46
N GLY A 131 -9.66 33.84 3.11
CA GLY A 131 -9.53 34.55 4.40
C GLY A 131 -10.04 33.82 5.66
N VAL A 132 -10.66 32.65 5.54
CA VAL A 132 -11.38 31.99 6.66
C VAL A 132 -10.47 31.48 7.79
N ALA A 133 -9.17 31.29 7.53
CA ALA A 133 -8.22 30.81 8.53
C ALA A 133 -7.92 31.81 9.67
N GLY A 134 -8.00 33.13 9.43
CA GLY A 134 -7.67 34.18 10.41
C GLY A 134 -8.73 34.34 11.51
N TRP A 135 -9.96 34.66 11.11
CA TRP A 135 -11.03 33.70 11.27
C TRP A 135 -11.22 32.98 12.63
N TRP A 136 -10.95 31.69 12.50
CA TRP A 136 -11.08 30.63 13.48
C TRP A 136 -10.11 30.77 14.66
N LEU A 137 -8.92 31.32 14.44
CA LEU A 137 -7.89 31.55 15.46
C LEU A 137 -8.35 32.62 16.47
N ALA A 138 -9.09 33.63 16.02
CA ALA A 138 -9.57 34.71 16.86
C ALA A 138 -10.68 34.27 17.84
N TRP A 139 -11.60 33.40 17.40
CA TRP A 139 -12.77 33.01 18.22
C TRP A 139 -12.46 31.97 19.31
N HIS A 140 -11.40 31.17 19.14
CA HIS A 140 -11.10 30.03 20.04
C HIS A 140 -9.99 30.28 21.05
N GLY A 141 -9.58 31.54 21.23
CA GLY A 141 -8.84 32.00 22.40
C GLY A 141 -7.69 31.07 22.81
N HIS A 142 -6.80 30.69 21.89
CA HIS A 142 -5.53 30.11 22.32
C HIS A 142 -4.67 31.25 22.88
N PRO A 143 -4.24 31.21 24.16
CA PRO A 143 -3.42 32.26 24.78
C PRO A 143 -2.04 32.47 24.12
N PHE A 144 -1.70 31.66 23.13
CA PHE A 144 -0.41 31.60 22.47
C PHE A 144 -0.38 32.22 21.06
N VAL A 145 -1.52 32.66 20.52
CA VAL A 145 -1.58 33.32 19.21
C VAL A 145 -1.47 34.83 19.39
N GLY A 146 -0.27 35.38 19.22
CA GLY A 146 0.01 36.81 19.38
C GLY A 146 -0.68 37.69 18.33
N ALA A 147 -1.06 38.91 18.72
CA ALA A 147 -1.78 39.88 17.88
C ALA A 147 -1.04 40.27 16.57
N GLU A 148 0.28 40.05 16.49
CA GLU A 148 1.08 40.23 15.27
C GLU A 148 0.76 39.18 14.18
N MET A 149 0.43 37.95 14.58
CA MET A 149 0.14 36.85 13.66
C MET A 149 -1.17 37.08 12.89
N LEU A 150 -2.14 37.74 13.53
CA LEU A 150 -3.42 38.11 12.92
C LEU A 150 -3.24 39.11 11.78
N LYS A 151 -2.23 40.00 11.87
CA LYS A 151 -1.97 41.04 10.87
C LYS A 151 -1.35 40.48 9.58
N GLY A 152 -0.52 39.44 9.67
CA GLY A 152 0.13 38.83 8.51
C GLY A 152 -0.86 38.15 7.56
N VAL A 153 -1.84 37.41 8.10
CA VAL A 153 -2.87 36.71 7.31
C VAL A 153 -3.83 37.68 6.61
N ILE A 154 -4.09 38.84 7.22
CA ILE A 154 -4.95 39.87 6.62
C ILE A 154 -4.23 40.58 5.44
N ALA A 155 -2.90 40.70 5.48
CA ALA A 155 -2.13 41.44 4.49
C ALA A 155 -2.06 40.77 3.10
N GLU A 156 -2.08 39.43 3.03
CA GLU A 156 -2.02 38.67 1.75
C GLU A 156 -3.34 38.65 0.95
N SER A 157 -4.42 39.20 1.50
CA SER A 157 -5.76 39.14 0.90
C SER A 157 -6.10 40.31 -0.06
N LYS A 158 -5.16 41.21 -0.34
CA LYS A 158 -5.43 42.45 -1.11
C LYS A 158 -5.41 42.31 -2.64
N ASP A 159 -4.85 41.24 -3.21
CA ASP A 159 -4.64 41.12 -4.66
C ASP A 159 -5.47 40.01 -5.33
N ALA A 160 -6.78 39.94 -5.04
CA ALA A 160 -7.72 39.10 -5.79
C ALA A 160 -8.67 39.99 -6.61
N VAL A 161 -8.49 40.00 -7.94
CA VAL A 161 -9.35 40.70 -8.89
C VAL A 161 -10.71 39.99 -8.96
N LEU A 162 -11.77 40.72 -8.55
CA LEU A 162 -13.17 40.29 -8.62
C LEU A 162 -13.72 40.38 -10.06
N PRO A 163 -14.44 39.38 -10.59
CA PRO A 163 -15.36 39.57 -11.71
C PRO A 163 -16.60 40.38 -11.26
N PRO A 164 -17.22 41.20 -12.13
CA PRO A 164 -18.31 42.09 -11.75
C PRO A 164 -19.65 41.35 -11.77
N THR A 165 -20.01 40.62 -10.72
CA THR A 165 -21.40 40.22 -10.50
C THR A 165 -21.77 40.26 -9.03
N LYS A 166 -22.63 41.24 -8.68
CA LYS A 166 -23.29 41.52 -7.40
C LYS A 166 -22.36 41.59 -6.17
N GLN A 167 -22.13 42.81 -5.69
CA GLN A 167 -21.49 43.05 -4.39
C GLN A 167 -22.35 42.46 -3.25
N PRO A 168 -21.74 41.95 -2.17
CA PRO A 168 -22.47 41.42 -1.02
C PRO A 168 -23.26 42.54 -0.36
N THR A 169 -24.55 42.32 -0.12
CA THR A 169 -25.39 43.25 0.66
C THR A 169 -25.19 43.11 2.18
N GLU A 170 -24.53 42.03 2.65
CA GLU A 170 -24.36 41.75 4.09
C GLU A 170 -22.98 41.14 4.43
N PRO A 171 -22.42 41.40 5.63
CA PRO A 171 -21.24 40.74 6.18
C PRO A 171 -21.36 39.22 6.26
N ILE A 172 -20.27 38.49 5.98
CA ILE A 172 -20.23 37.00 5.98
C ILE A 172 -20.70 36.40 7.32
N GLU A 173 -20.39 37.05 8.45
CA GLU A 173 -20.80 36.61 9.78
C GLU A 173 -22.32 36.55 9.94
N GLN A 174 -23.01 37.57 9.40
CA GLN A 174 -24.47 37.67 9.42
C GLN A 174 -25.08 36.56 8.56
N SER A 175 -24.44 36.25 7.42
CA SER A 175 -24.88 35.17 6.53
C SER A 175 -24.76 33.78 7.17
N ILE A 176 -23.67 33.51 7.91
CA ILE A 176 -23.49 32.25 8.66
C ILE A 176 -24.51 32.14 9.80
N GLY A 177 -24.68 33.22 10.58
CA GLY A 177 -25.66 33.25 11.67
C GLY A 177 -27.08 33.01 11.16
N GLN A 178 -27.45 33.67 10.07
CA GLN A 178 -28.77 33.51 9.48
C GLN A 178 -28.96 32.12 8.85
N PHE A 179 -27.92 31.53 8.25
CA PHE A 179 -27.97 30.14 7.76
C PHE A 179 -28.28 29.18 8.91
N ARG A 180 -27.59 29.29 10.05
CA ARG A 180 -27.82 28.44 11.21
C ARG A 180 -29.23 28.58 11.77
N GLU A 181 -29.75 29.82 11.85
CA GLU A 181 -31.11 30.07 12.33
C GLU A 181 -32.17 29.51 11.38
N ASP A 182 -32.01 29.70 10.08
CA ASP A 182 -32.94 29.16 9.09
C ASP A 182 -32.88 27.63 9.04
N PHE A 183 -31.68 27.05 9.19
CA PHE A 183 -31.49 25.61 9.29
C PHE A 183 -32.10 25.03 10.58
N LYS A 184 -31.93 25.70 11.73
CA LYS A 184 -32.57 25.32 12.99
C LYS A 184 -34.09 25.32 12.87
N LYS A 185 -34.68 26.39 12.33
CA LYS A 185 -36.14 26.49 12.09
C LYS A 185 -36.63 25.39 11.16
N LEU A 186 -35.85 25.05 10.13
CA LEU A 186 -36.17 23.93 9.24
C LEU A 186 -36.23 22.61 10.02
N LEU A 187 -35.25 22.32 10.88
CA LEU A 187 -35.23 21.12 11.71
C LEU A 187 -36.34 21.07 12.78
N GLU A 188 -36.94 22.22 13.12
CA GLU A 188 -38.14 22.32 13.97
C GLU A 188 -39.42 22.06 13.18
N CYS A 189 -39.45 22.39 11.87
CA CYS A 189 -40.61 22.19 11.00
C CYS A 189 -40.70 20.78 10.43
N VAL A 190 -39.59 20.05 10.35
CA VAL A 190 -39.54 18.67 9.86
C VAL A 190 -39.70 17.70 11.02
N ASP A 191 -40.52 16.66 10.85
CA ASP A 191 -40.77 15.62 11.86
C ASP A 191 -39.60 14.64 11.99
N ILE A 192 -38.45 15.15 12.45
CA ILE A 192 -37.23 14.40 12.72
C ILE A 192 -36.65 14.79 14.07
N ASP A 193 -36.07 13.79 14.73
CA ASP A 193 -35.39 13.97 16.02
C ASP A 193 -33.91 14.27 15.80
N ARG A 194 -33.34 13.76 14.69
CA ARG A 194 -31.92 13.95 14.36
C ARG A 194 -31.61 13.85 12.87
N VAL A 195 -30.60 14.61 12.44
CA VAL A 195 -29.90 14.45 11.16
C VAL A 195 -28.50 13.91 11.45
N VAL A 196 -28.18 12.72 10.95
CA VAL A 196 -26.87 12.09 11.11
C VAL A 196 -26.16 12.09 9.76
N VAL A 197 -25.05 12.81 9.68
CA VAL A 197 -24.25 12.94 8.47
C VAL A 197 -23.03 12.03 8.57
N PHE A 198 -22.97 11.03 7.71
CA PHE A 198 -21.86 10.10 7.58
C PHE A 198 -20.87 10.62 6.54
N VAL A 199 -19.68 11.00 7.00
CA VAL A 199 -18.60 11.50 6.14
C VAL A 199 -17.52 10.44 6.07
N ASP A 200 -17.24 9.87 4.89
CA ASP A 200 -16.24 8.82 4.71
C ASP A 200 -15.20 9.19 3.65
N ASP A 201 -14.09 8.43 3.56
CA ASP A 201 -12.98 8.65 2.64
C ASP A 201 -12.24 10.00 2.83
N LEU A 202 -12.28 10.59 4.03
CA LEU A 202 -11.48 11.78 4.37
C LEU A 202 -9.98 11.54 4.18
N ASP A 203 -9.51 10.32 4.43
CA ASP A 203 -8.11 9.91 4.26
C ASP A 203 -7.67 9.74 2.80
N ARG A 204 -8.60 9.90 1.82
CA ARG A 204 -8.29 9.93 0.39
C ARG A 204 -8.24 11.35 -0.19
N CYS A 205 -8.66 12.33 0.59
CA CYS A 205 -8.69 13.73 0.17
C CYS A 205 -7.32 14.40 0.32
N LEU A 206 -7.06 15.38 -0.53
CA LEU A 206 -6.04 16.40 -0.41
C LEU A 206 -6.28 17.24 0.86
N PRO A 207 -5.21 17.78 1.48
CA PRO A 207 -5.33 18.54 2.71
C PRO A 207 -6.38 19.67 2.69
N PRO A 208 -6.53 20.49 1.63
CA PRO A 208 -7.54 21.55 1.60
C PRO A 208 -8.97 21.01 1.73
N ALA A 209 -9.31 19.92 1.03
CA ALA A 209 -10.65 19.33 1.08
C ALA A 209 -11.02 18.78 2.46
N ILE A 210 -10.04 18.24 3.20
CA ILE A 210 -10.24 17.78 4.59
C ILE A 210 -10.60 18.98 5.49
N ILE A 211 -9.83 20.07 5.41
CA ILE A 211 -10.07 21.28 6.21
C ILE A 211 -11.39 21.92 5.83
N ASP A 212 -11.71 21.95 4.55
CA ASP A 212 -12.96 22.49 4.07
C ASP A 212 -14.16 21.73 4.64
N THR A 213 -14.10 20.39 4.63
CA THR A 213 -15.13 19.54 5.24
C THR A 213 -15.32 19.86 6.73
N PHE A 214 -14.22 19.99 7.48
CA PHE A 214 -14.24 20.32 8.90
C PHE A 214 -14.77 21.72 9.20
N GLU A 215 -14.40 22.71 8.40
CA GLU A 215 -14.97 24.05 8.49
C GLU A 215 -16.47 24.05 8.20
N ALA A 216 -16.94 23.27 7.22
CA ALA A 216 -18.36 23.17 6.91
C ALA A 216 -19.18 22.60 8.07
N ILE A 217 -18.72 21.49 8.66
CA ILE A 217 -19.31 20.85 9.84
C ILE A 217 -19.43 21.87 10.98
N ARG A 218 -18.35 22.59 11.26
CA ARG A 218 -18.30 23.50 12.40
C ARG A 218 -19.06 24.79 12.19
N LEU A 219 -18.87 25.44 11.04
CA LEU A 219 -19.35 26.80 10.79
C LEU A 219 -20.82 26.81 10.42
N PHE A 220 -21.30 25.87 9.61
CA PHE A 220 -22.66 25.94 9.06
C PHE A 220 -23.61 24.91 9.68
N LEU A 221 -23.09 23.75 10.08
CA LEU A 221 -23.94 22.60 10.43
C LEU A 221 -23.94 22.23 11.92
N SER A 222 -23.25 23.00 12.77
CA SER A 222 -23.29 22.83 14.23
C SER A 222 -24.56 23.46 14.83
N VAL A 223 -25.71 22.83 14.57
CA VAL A 223 -27.02 23.23 15.10
C VAL A 223 -27.65 22.08 15.92
N PRO A 224 -28.63 22.35 16.81
CA PRO A 224 -29.33 21.29 17.53
C PRO A 224 -29.90 20.21 16.60
N LYS A 225 -30.07 18.99 17.11
CA LYS A 225 -30.52 17.80 16.36
C LYS A 225 -29.56 17.31 15.25
N THR A 226 -28.32 17.76 15.18
CA THR A 226 -27.35 17.27 14.19
C THR A 226 -26.29 16.37 14.80
N ALA A 227 -25.84 15.37 14.04
CA ALA A 227 -24.68 14.56 14.39
C ALA A 227 -23.83 14.26 13.16
N PHE A 228 -22.53 14.06 13.38
CA PHE A 228 -21.57 13.72 12.36
C PHE A 228 -20.83 12.43 12.73
N VAL A 229 -20.66 11.53 11.77
CA VAL A 229 -19.84 10.32 11.92
C VAL A 229 -18.75 10.37 10.84
N LEU A 230 -17.50 10.53 11.25
CA LEU A 230 -16.36 10.82 10.37
C LEU A 230 -15.44 9.61 10.25
N GLY A 231 -15.32 9.02 9.07
CA GLY A 231 -14.37 7.95 8.75
C GLY A 231 -13.05 8.51 8.26
N ALA A 232 -11.96 8.26 9.00
CA ALA A 232 -10.63 8.70 8.58
C ALA A 232 -9.49 7.89 9.19
N ASP A 233 -8.31 8.00 8.60
CA ASP A 233 -7.04 7.71 9.27
C ASP A 233 -6.63 8.95 10.10
N GLU A 234 -6.48 8.76 11.41
CA GLU A 234 -6.20 9.83 12.36
C GLU A 234 -4.86 10.55 12.04
N LEU A 235 -3.85 9.81 11.56
CA LEU A 235 -2.54 10.37 11.24
C LEU A 235 -2.58 11.20 9.96
N ILE A 236 -3.29 10.73 8.93
CA ILE A 236 -3.44 11.45 7.65
C ILE A 236 -4.15 12.78 7.88
N VAL A 237 -5.23 12.77 8.66
CA VAL A 237 -5.98 13.97 9.00
C VAL A 237 -5.15 14.96 9.82
N ARG A 238 -4.43 14.49 10.84
CA ARG A 238 -3.54 15.35 11.64
C ARG A 238 -2.45 15.98 10.80
N HIS A 239 -1.86 15.23 9.87
CA HIS A 239 -0.87 15.75 8.93
C HIS A 239 -1.48 16.83 8.02
N ALA A 240 -2.65 16.57 7.43
CA ALA A 240 -3.35 17.54 6.59
C ALA A 240 -3.60 18.87 7.32
N ILE A 241 -4.05 18.82 8.58
CA ILE A 241 -4.21 20.02 9.42
C ILE A 241 -2.88 20.72 9.65
N GLY A 242 -1.83 19.98 9.97
CA GLY A 242 -0.48 20.53 10.17
C GLY A 242 0.07 21.26 8.95
N THR A 243 -0.28 20.84 7.72
CA THR A 243 0.15 21.55 6.50
C THR A 243 -0.46 22.94 6.37
N ARG A 244 -1.69 23.13 6.85
CA ARG A 244 -2.41 24.41 6.76
C ARG A 244 -2.05 25.38 7.89
N TYR A 245 -1.67 24.82 9.05
CA TYR A 245 -1.32 25.56 10.27
C TYR A 245 0.07 25.12 10.76
N PRO A 246 1.15 25.55 10.09
CA PRO A 246 2.51 25.16 10.47
C PRO A 246 2.87 25.65 11.87
N GLU A 247 3.59 24.82 12.63
CA GLU A 247 4.11 25.17 13.95
C GLU A 247 5.05 26.37 13.84
N MET A 248 4.67 27.51 14.43
CA MET A 248 5.56 28.66 14.56
C MET A 248 6.11 28.71 15.99
N GLY A 249 7.43 28.58 16.14
CA GLY A 249 8.12 28.89 17.40
C GLY A 249 8.83 27.73 18.11
N GLY A 250 9.17 26.63 17.44
CA GLY A 250 10.08 25.60 17.97
C GLY A 250 9.58 24.84 19.20
N GLN A 251 8.33 25.06 19.63
CA GLN A 251 7.64 24.22 20.59
C GLN A 251 6.80 23.19 19.83
N ALA A 252 7.03 21.91 20.12
CA ALA A 252 6.32 20.77 19.55
C ALA A 252 4.86 20.71 20.05
N LEU A 253 4.06 21.71 19.68
CA LEU A 253 2.62 21.72 19.91
C LEU A 253 1.99 21.04 18.70
N ASP A 254 1.47 19.83 18.91
CA ASP A 254 0.74 19.06 17.92
C ASP A 254 -0.59 19.75 17.56
N VAL A 255 -0.50 20.80 16.72
CA VAL A 255 -1.63 21.62 16.28
C VAL A 255 -2.70 20.76 15.62
N GLY A 256 -2.28 19.76 14.83
CA GLY A 256 -3.18 18.82 14.17
C GLY A 256 -4.03 18.02 15.16
N ARG A 257 -3.41 17.49 16.22
CA ARG A 257 -4.14 16.80 17.29
C ARG A 257 -5.10 17.72 18.02
N ASN A 258 -4.64 18.90 18.46
CA ASN A 258 -5.48 19.85 19.20
C ASN A 258 -6.69 20.32 18.37
N TYR A 259 -6.50 20.50 17.07
CA TYR A 259 -7.58 20.83 16.15
C TYR A 259 -8.56 19.68 16.01
N LEU A 260 -8.07 18.45 15.81
CA LEU A 260 -8.91 17.27 15.68
C LEU A 260 -9.72 16.99 16.94
N GLU A 261 -9.13 17.11 18.14
CA GLU A 261 -9.82 16.95 19.43
C GLU A 261 -10.95 17.99 19.64
N LYS A 262 -10.85 19.18 19.02
CA LYS A 262 -11.91 20.20 19.07
C LYS A 262 -13.08 19.89 18.14
N ILE A 263 -12.82 19.21 17.04
CA ILE A 263 -13.83 18.88 16.03
C ILE A 263 -14.51 17.56 16.36
N VAL A 264 -13.73 16.55 16.71
CA VAL A 264 -14.20 15.21 17.06
C VAL A 264 -14.34 15.12 18.56
N GLN A 265 -15.58 15.17 19.05
CA GLN A 265 -15.84 15.07 20.49
C GLN A 265 -15.66 13.64 21.00
N LEU A 266 -15.98 12.63 20.17
CA LEU A 266 -15.96 11.22 20.59
C LEU A 266 -15.23 10.33 19.56
N PRO A 267 -13.99 9.88 19.85
CA PRO A 267 -13.26 8.98 18.96
C PRO A 267 -13.60 7.50 19.22
N ILE A 268 -14.02 6.78 18.18
CA ILE A 268 -14.13 5.33 18.12
C ILE A 268 -12.95 4.81 17.30
N ARG A 269 -12.01 4.11 17.96
CA ARG A 269 -10.83 3.53 17.30
C ARG A 269 -11.06 2.05 17.00
N ILE A 270 -10.90 1.65 15.74
CA ILE A 270 -11.00 0.26 15.31
C ILE A 270 -9.70 -0.46 15.70
N PRO A 271 -9.76 -1.49 16.56
CA PRO A 271 -8.58 -2.27 16.91
C PRO A 271 -8.12 -3.15 15.73
N PRO A 272 -6.82 -3.47 15.63
CA PRO A 272 -6.34 -4.49 14.70
C PRO A 272 -6.89 -5.86 15.11
N MET A 273 -7.20 -6.71 14.13
CA MET A 273 -7.70 -8.06 14.41
C MET A 273 -6.63 -8.94 15.05
N THR A 274 -7.01 -9.60 16.15
CA THR A 274 -6.27 -10.71 16.75
C THR A 274 -6.22 -11.93 15.82
N ALA A 275 -5.42 -12.94 16.18
CA ALA A 275 -5.34 -14.19 15.42
C ALA A 275 -6.72 -14.89 15.35
N GLY A 276 -7.46 -14.93 16.45
CA GLY A 276 -8.78 -15.55 16.50
C GLY A 276 -9.83 -14.78 15.70
N GLU A 277 -9.79 -13.45 15.72
CA GLU A 277 -10.67 -12.62 14.86
C GLU A 277 -10.32 -12.76 13.38
N THR A 278 -9.02 -12.85 13.06
CA THR A 278 -8.53 -13.09 11.69
C THR A 278 -9.02 -14.45 11.18
N GLU A 279 -8.92 -15.50 12.01
CA GLU A 279 -9.44 -16.83 11.71
C GLU A 279 -10.96 -16.79 11.50
N ALA A 280 -11.70 -16.19 12.43
CA ALA A 280 -13.16 -16.10 12.34
C ALA A 280 -13.60 -15.35 11.08
N TYR A 281 -12.97 -14.21 10.77
CA TYR A 281 -13.25 -13.43 9.57
C TYR A 281 -13.02 -14.25 8.29
N LEU A 282 -11.87 -14.92 8.17
CA LEU A 282 -11.57 -15.77 7.01
C LEU A 282 -12.48 -16.99 6.90
N ASN A 283 -12.88 -17.58 8.01
CA ASN A 283 -13.84 -18.69 8.04
C ASN A 283 -15.23 -18.24 7.62
N LEU A 284 -15.70 -17.08 8.06
CA LEU A 284 -16.97 -16.49 7.63
C LEU A 284 -16.97 -16.16 6.13
N LEU A 285 -15.86 -15.64 5.59
CA LEU A 285 -15.69 -15.49 4.14
C LEU A 285 -15.82 -16.85 3.42
N GLY A 286 -15.21 -17.90 3.97
CA GLY A 286 -15.36 -19.27 3.47
C GLY A 286 -16.81 -19.77 3.51
N CYS A 287 -17.52 -19.54 4.62
CA CYS A 287 -18.93 -19.89 4.79
C CYS A 287 -19.79 -19.23 3.70
N HIS A 288 -19.55 -17.95 3.40
CA HIS A 288 -20.26 -17.25 2.33
C HIS A 288 -20.04 -17.89 0.95
N SER A 289 -18.83 -18.39 0.66
CA SER A 289 -18.50 -18.98 -0.64
C SER A 289 -18.92 -20.43 -0.79
N TYR A 290 -18.84 -21.23 0.27
CA TYR A 290 -19.02 -22.68 0.20
C TYR A 290 -20.33 -23.17 0.82
N GLU A 291 -21.02 -22.34 1.61
CA GLU A 291 -22.27 -22.70 2.31
C GLU A 291 -23.21 -21.48 2.38
N ALA A 292 -23.51 -20.89 1.22
CA ALA A 292 -24.37 -19.71 1.13
C ALA A 292 -25.79 -19.95 1.70
N SER A 293 -26.30 -21.18 1.62
CA SER A 293 -27.67 -21.53 2.03
C SER A 293 -27.93 -21.37 3.54
N ARG A 294 -26.87 -21.53 4.35
CA ARG A 294 -26.92 -21.45 5.82
C ARG A 294 -26.00 -20.37 6.36
N PHE A 295 -25.63 -19.40 5.51
CA PHE A 295 -24.68 -18.36 5.85
C PHE A 295 -25.16 -17.49 7.04
N ASP A 296 -26.43 -17.09 7.05
CA ASP A 296 -26.99 -16.26 8.13
C ASP A 296 -26.96 -16.99 9.48
N VAL A 297 -27.20 -18.31 9.48
CA VAL A 297 -27.11 -19.15 10.68
C VAL A 297 -25.68 -19.16 11.24
N LEU A 298 -24.68 -19.26 10.35
CA LEU A 298 -23.27 -19.24 10.73
C LEU A 298 -22.82 -17.86 11.22
N VAL A 299 -23.28 -16.78 10.59
CA VAL A 299 -23.01 -15.41 11.06
C VAL A 299 -23.62 -15.18 12.45
N ALA A 300 -24.86 -15.62 12.68
CA ALA A 300 -25.51 -15.54 13.98
C ALA A 300 -24.78 -16.37 15.06
N ALA A 301 -24.31 -17.57 14.70
CA ALA A 301 -23.49 -18.40 15.58
C ALA A 301 -22.17 -17.70 15.95
N ALA A 302 -21.50 -17.06 14.99
CA ALA A 302 -20.29 -16.31 15.27
C ALA A 302 -20.54 -15.14 16.22
N ASP A 303 -21.63 -14.39 15.99
CA ASP A 303 -22.04 -13.28 16.85
C ASP A 303 -22.33 -13.75 18.28
N GLN A 304 -23.06 -14.85 18.45
CA GLN A 304 -23.33 -15.44 19.77
C GLN A 304 -22.04 -15.84 20.49
N ASN A 305 -21.10 -16.48 19.79
CA ASN A 305 -19.83 -16.90 20.38
C ASN A 305 -18.95 -15.71 20.83
N ARG A 306 -18.95 -14.60 20.09
CA ARG A 306 -18.25 -13.36 20.52
C ARG A 306 -18.76 -12.85 21.86
N HIS A 307 -20.04 -13.06 22.17
CA HIS A 307 -20.65 -12.64 23.44
C HIS A 307 -20.29 -13.58 24.61
N THR A 308 -20.23 -14.90 24.37
CA THR A 308 -20.04 -15.89 25.45
C THR A 308 -18.57 -16.19 25.75
N SER A 309 -17.70 -16.08 24.74
CA SER A 309 -16.27 -16.43 24.83
C SER A 309 -15.42 -15.37 24.16
N ALA A 310 -15.30 -14.20 24.80
CA ALA A 310 -14.64 -13.02 24.22
C ALA A 310 -13.16 -13.22 23.81
N LEU A 311 -12.49 -14.28 24.28
CA LEU A 311 -11.09 -14.60 23.95
C LEU A 311 -10.94 -15.76 22.96
N ASP A 312 -12.02 -16.45 22.61
CA ASP A 312 -11.98 -17.62 21.72
C ASP A 312 -12.29 -17.25 20.26
N VAL A 313 -11.92 -18.15 19.35
CA VAL A 313 -12.22 -18.01 17.92
C VAL A 313 -13.74 -18.05 17.70
N ALA A 314 -14.32 -16.93 17.28
CA ALA A 314 -15.77 -16.80 17.09
C ALA A 314 -16.37 -17.74 16.01
N MET A 315 -15.57 -18.16 15.03
CA MET A 315 -16.01 -19.10 14.00
C MET A 315 -14.85 -19.99 13.56
N ASN A 316 -14.98 -21.30 13.81
CA ASN A 316 -14.07 -22.35 13.36
C ASN A 316 -14.86 -23.59 12.93
N TYR A 317 -14.16 -24.65 12.51
CA TYR A 317 -14.79 -25.90 12.08
C TYR A 317 -15.71 -26.51 13.13
N GLY A 318 -15.29 -26.53 14.41
CA GLY A 318 -16.09 -27.10 15.50
C GLY A 318 -17.41 -26.36 15.72
N ILE A 319 -17.36 -25.03 15.66
CA ILE A 319 -18.55 -24.17 15.74
C ILE A 319 -19.45 -24.42 14.54
N ALA A 320 -18.93 -24.36 13.32
CA ALA A 320 -19.71 -24.62 12.11
C ALA A 320 -20.40 -25.99 12.17
N LYS A 321 -19.67 -27.06 12.50
CA LYS A 321 -20.20 -28.42 12.62
C LYS A 321 -21.34 -28.52 13.65
N THR A 322 -21.25 -27.80 14.76
CA THR A 322 -22.30 -27.78 15.79
C THR A 322 -23.60 -27.17 15.27
N HIS A 323 -23.52 -26.12 14.44
CA HIS A 323 -24.69 -25.38 13.95
C HIS A 323 -25.29 -25.94 12.66
N ILE A 324 -24.49 -26.50 11.75
CA ILE A 324 -24.97 -26.98 10.45
C ILE A 324 -24.87 -28.51 10.27
N GLY A 325 -24.32 -29.22 11.25
CA GLY A 325 -24.15 -30.67 11.23
C GLY A 325 -23.12 -31.12 10.19
N ASN A 326 -23.59 -31.33 8.95
CA ASN A 326 -22.74 -31.73 7.84
C ASN A 326 -22.11 -30.49 7.16
N VAL A 327 -20.83 -30.28 7.43
CA VAL A 327 -20.01 -29.22 6.82
C VAL A 327 -19.53 -29.69 5.45
N PRO A 328 -19.72 -28.93 4.36
CA PRO A 328 -19.19 -29.28 3.04
C PRO A 328 -17.69 -29.50 3.06
N SER A 329 -17.19 -30.50 2.32
CA SER A 329 -15.75 -30.84 2.29
C SER A 329 -14.87 -29.67 1.83
N SER A 330 -15.36 -28.82 0.92
CA SER A 330 -14.69 -27.59 0.49
C SER A 330 -14.56 -26.56 1.61
N LEU A 331 -15.60 -26.40 2.43
CA LEU A 331 -15.59 -25.52 3.60
C LEU A 331 -14.69 -26.05 4.71
N GLU A 332 -14.73 -27.36 4.96
CA GLU A 332 -13.83 -28.01 5.90
C GLU A 332 -12.36 -27.81 5.52
N ALA A 333 -12.00 -28.08 4.26
CA ALA A 333 -10.64 -27.85 3.76
C ALA A 333 -10.22 -26.38 3.90
N HIS A 334 -11.12 -25.44 3.59
CA HIS A 334 -10.88 -24.00 3.79
C HIS A 334 -10.63 -23.67 5.26
N MET A 335 -11.45 -24.15 6.19
CA MET A 335 -11.30 -23.86 7.62
C MET A 335 -10.01 -24.46 8.20
N GLN A 336 -9.64 -25.67 7.78
CA GLN A 336 -8.37 -26.29 8.18
C GLN A 336 -7.15 -25.50 7.68
N LEU A 337 -7.22 -24.98 6.45
CA LEU A 337 -6.19 -24.09 5.91
C LEU A 337 -6.11 -22.79 6.72
N VAL A 338 -7.25 -22.13 6.97
CA VAL A 338 -7.33 -20.87 7.70
C VAL A 338 -6.74 -21.01 9.11
N ALA A 339 -7.09 -22.06 9.85
CA ALA A 339 -6.56 -22.32 11.18
C ALA A 339 -5.01 -22.39 11.22
N ARG A 340 -4.37 -22.84 10.13
CA ARG A 340 -2.91 -22.92 10.02
C ARG A 340 -2.26 -21.57 9.73
N ILE A 341 -2.89 -20.75 8.87
CA ILE A 341 -2.27 -19.52 8.36
C ILE A 341 -2.68 -18.26 9.12
N ALA A 342 -3.85 -18.26 9.77
CA ALA A 342 -4.41 -17.08 10.43
C ALA A 342 -3.48 -16.46 11.49
N PRO A 343 -2.78 -17.23 12.36
CA PRO A 343 -1.84 -16.65 13.33
C PRO A 343 -0.69 -15.89 12.65
N THR A 344 -0.12 -16.45 11.60
CA THR A 344 0.98 -15.82 10.84
C THR A 344 0.49 -14.60 10.07
N LEU A 345 -0.68 -14.70 9.43
CA LEU A 345 -1.28 -13.58 8.70
C LEU A 345 -1.67 -12.43 9.63
N SER A 346 -2.31 -12.69 10.77
CA SER A 346 -2.67 -11.67 11.76
C SER A 346 -1.44 -10.90 12.23
N ASN A 347 -0.36 -11.59 12.60
CA ASN A 347 0.86 -10.93 13.05
C ASN A 347 1.53 -10.13 11.93
N ARG A 348 1.74 -10.73 10.75
CA ARG A 348 2.49 -10.11 9.65
C ARG A 348 1.72 -9.03 8.89
N LEU A 349 0.39 -9.12 8.84
CA LEU A 349 -0.51 -8.11 8.26
C LEU A 349 -1.06 -7.14 9.30
N ARG A 350 -0.57 -7.19 10.55
CA ARG A 350 -1.00 -6.31 11.65
C ARG A 350 -2.51 -6.29 11.85
N GLY A 351 -3.16 -7.45 11.71
CA GLY A 351 -4.60 -7.59 11.86
C GLY A 351 -5.44 -6.84 10.83
N ASN A 352 -4.89 -6.51 9.65
CA ASN A 352 -5.61 -5.77 8.61
C ASN A 352 -6.54 -6.69 7.79
N PRO A 353 -7.88 -6.51 7.85
CA PRO A 353 -8.82 -7.40 7.18
C PRO A 353 -8.78 -7.31 5.65
N ARG A 354 -8.50 -6.13 5.09
CA ARG A 354 -8.37 -5.96 3.64
C ARG A 354 -7.17 -6.73 3.09
N LEU A 355 -6.00 -6.59 3.73
CA LEU A 355 -4.79 -7.31 3.32
C LEU A 355 -4.97 -8.82 3.47
N THR A 356 -5.62 -9.27 4.56
CA THR A 356 -5.90 -10.68 4.82
C THR A 356 -6.83 -11.27 3.74
N LYS A 357 -7.92 -10.57 3.40
CA LYS A 357 -8.81 -10.95 2.29
C LYS A 357 -8.09 -10.96 0.95
N ARG A 358 -7.22 -9.98 0.66
CA ARG A 358 -6.42 -9.92 -0.57
C ARG A 358 -5.45 -11.10 -0.68
N PHE A 359 -4.81 -11.50 0.42
CA PHE A 359 -3.99 -12.70 0.47
C PHE A 359 -4.80 -13.93 0.05
N MET A 360 -5.97 -14.13 0.66
CA MET A 360 -6.85 -15.27 0.34
C MET A 360 -7.41 -15.22 -1.08
N ASN A 361 -7.78 -14.04 -1.58
CA ASN A 361 -8.19 -13.87 -2.97
C ASN A 361 -7.07 -14.23 -3.94
N THR A 362 -5.84 -13.83 -3.66
CA THR A 362 -4.66 -14.16 -4.48
C THR A 362 -4.42 -15.67 -4.46
N LEU A 363 -4.58 -16.33 -3.31
CA LEU A 363 -4.46 -17.78 -3.17
C LEU A 363 -5.48 -18.50 -4.05
N MET A 364 -6.76 -18.10 -3.93
CA MET A 364 -7.86 -18.69 -4.71
C MET A 364 -7.68 -18.44 -6.22
N MET A 365 -7.20 -17.25 -6.60
CA MET A 365 -6.91 -16.91 -7.99
C MET A 365 -5.80 -17.82 -8.56
N ARG A 366 -4.69 -17.96 -7.85
CA ARG A 366 -3.57 -18.84 -8.28
C ARG A 366 -3.98 -20.30 -8.37
N TYR A 367 -4.78 -20.77 -7.40
CA TYR A 367 -5.35 -22.11 -7.41
C TYR A 367 -6.27 -22.32 -8.64
N GLY A 368 -7.13 -21.35 -8.94
CA GLY A 368 -8.01 -21.38 -10.12
C GLY A 368 -7.26 -21.37 -11.46
N ILE A 369 -6.20 -20.54 -11.58
CA ILE A 369 -5.35 -20.47 -12.79
C ILE A 369 -4.61 -21.79 -13.00
N ALA A 370 -4.14 -22.45 -11.95
CA ALA A 370 -3.52 -23.77 -12.06
C ALA A 370 -4.53 -24.81 -12.55
N GLY A 371 -5.74 -24.81 -11.97
CA GLY A 371 -6.83 -25.69 -12.38
C GLY A 371 -7.23 -25.51 -13.84
N SER A 372 -7.25 -24.28 -14.36
CA SER A 372 -7.57 -24.00 -15.77
C SER A 372 -6.52 -24.57 -16.74
N ARG A 373 -5.30 -24.84 -16.26
CA ARG A 373 -4.23 -25.53 -17.00
C ARG A 373 -4.10 -27.01 -16.66
N LYS A 374 -5.09 -27.58 -15.97
CA LYS A 374 -5.10 -28.98 -15.50
C LYS A 374 -3.94 -29.33 -14.57
N VAL A 375 -3.37 -28.33 -13.88
CA VAL A 375 -2.36 -28.54 -12.84
C VAL A 375 -3.05 -28.50 -11.49
N THR A 376 -2.92 -29.58 -10.72
CA THR A 376 -3.50 -29.65 -9.37
C THR A 376 -2.45 -29.20 -8.36
N LEU A 377 -2.68 -28.06 -7.71
CA LEU A 377 -1.87 -27.58 -6.60
C LEU A 377 -2.52 -27.95 -5.27
N ARG A 378 -1.72 -28.13 -4.21
CA ARG A 378 -2.24 -28.23 -2.84
C ARG A 378 -2.37 -26.83 -2.23
N PRO A 379 -3.56 -26.38 -1.80
CA PRO A 379 -3.75 -25.03 -1.26
C PRO A 379 -2.85 -24.71 -0.06
N GLU A 380 -2.55 -25.70 0.77
CA GLU A 380 -1.73 -25.55 1.98
C GLU A 380 -0.27 -25.27 1.63
N VAL A 381 0.27 -25.98 0.64
CA VAL A 381 1.62 -25.74 0.11
C VAL A 381 1.68 -24.36 -0.53
N LEU A 382 0.68 -24.02 -1.36
CA LEU A 382 0.64 -22.73 -2.04
C LEU A 382 0.55 -21.57 -1.04
N ALA A 383 -0.27 -21.70 0.01
CA ALA A 383 -0.37 -20.69 1.06
C ALA A 383 0.94 -20.55 1.85
N LYS A 384 1.60 -21.66 2.24
CA LYS A 384 2.90 -21.63 2.91
C LYS A 384 3.95 -20.92 2.06
N LEU A 385 4.03 -21.23 0.75
CA LEU A 385 4.92 -20.54 -0.18
C LEU A 385 4.57 -19.06 -0.35
N MET A 386 3.29 -18.71 -0.43
CA MET A 386 2.84 -17.32 -0.54
C MET A 386 3.20 -16.49 0.69
N ILE A 387 3.16 -17.07 1.89
CA ILE A 387 3.64 -16.40 3.11
C ILE A 387 5.13 -16.08 2.99
N LEU A 388 5.94 -17.04 2.52
CA LEU A 388 7.37 -16.82 2.29
C LEU A 388 7.61 -15.73 1.24
N GLU A 389 6.90 -15.79 0.12
CA GLU A 389 6.97 -14.80 -0.97
C GLU A 389 6.62 -13.40 -0.48
N TYR A 390 5.53 -13.27 0.28
CA TYR A 390 4.97 -11.99 0.65
C TYR A 390 5.77 -11.30 1.75
N PHE A 391 6.33 -12.07 2.69
CA PHE A 391 6.96 -11.53 3.90
C PHE A 391 8.46 -11.74 4.00
N TYR A 392 9.03 -12.65 3.21
CA TYR A 392 10.40 -13.14 3.32
C TYR A 392 11.03 -13.32 1.92
N GLU A 393 10.88 -12.30 1.06
CA GLU A 393 11.30 -12.35 -0.34
C GLU A 393 12.73 -12.88 -0.58
N PRO A 394 13.77 -12.49 0.19
CA PRO A 394 15.11 -13.03 -0.01
C PRO A 394 15.18 -14.56 0.14
N TYR A 395 14.45 -15.10 1.13
CA TYR A 395 14.37 -16.53 1.41
C TYR A 395 13.51 -17.26 0.38
N TYR A 396 12.46 -16.62 -0.12
CA TYR A 396 11.68 -17.13 -1.26
C TYR A 396 12.54 -17.29 -2.52
N ARG A 397 13.39 -16.30 -2.82
CA ARG A 397 14.32 -16.35 -3.97
C ARG A 397 15.38 -17.44 -3.80
N GLU A 398 15.84 -17.66 -2.58
CA GLU A 398 16.77 -18.74 -2.27
C GLU A 398 16.10 -20.11 -2.43
N LEU A 399 14.90 -20.30 -1.90
CA LEU A 399 14.11 -21.52 -2.07
C LEU A 399 13.85 -21.83 -3.56
N PHE A 400 13.59 -20.79 -4.35
CA PHE A 400 13.46 -20.92 -5.80
C PHE A 400 14.73 -21.45 -6.47
N GLN A 401 15.91 -21.00 -6.02
CA GLN A 401 17.20 -21.48 -6.54
C GLN A 401 17.42 -22.94 -6.15
N TRP A 402 17.20 -23.28 -4.88
CA TRP A 402 17.36 -24.65 -4.38
C TRP A 402 16.51 -25.66 -5.15
N GLN A 403 15.23 -25.36 -5.35
CA GLN A 403 14.36 -26.26 -6.13
C GLN A 403 14.76 -26.31 -7.61
N ALA A 404 15.27 -25.21 -8.19
CA ALA A 404 15.67 -25.20 -9.60
C ALA A 404 16.91 -26.07 -9.83
N GLU A 405 17.85 -26.06 -8.89
CA GLU A 405 19.03 -26.92 -8.88
C GLU A 405 18.67 -28.38 -8.58
N GLY A 406 17.69 -28.60 -7.69
CA GLY A 406 17.21 -29.92 -7.25
C GLY A 406 16.05 -30.51 -8.07
N GLN A 407 15.89 -30.12 -9.35
CA GLN A 407 14.86 -30.66 -10.25
C GLN A 407 13.43 -30.60 -9.70
N GLY A 408 13.08 -29.49 -9.07
CA GLY A 408 11.78 -29.24 -8.44
C GLY A 408 11.76 -29.46 -6.92
N TYR A 409 12.79 -30.07 -6.33
CA TYR A 409 12.86 -30.37 -4.90
C TYR A 409 13.93 -29.54 -4.19
N ALA A 410 13.60 -28.99 -3.02
CA ALA A 410 14.53 -28.22 -2.21
C ALA A 410 15.09 -29.08 -1.07
N HIS A 411 16.11 -29.90 -1.35
CA HIS A 411 16.70 -30.84 -0.39
C HIS A 411 17.27 -30.18 0.87
N GLN A 412 17.70 -28.92 0.77
CA GLN A 412 18.19 -28.11 1.87
C GLN A 412 17.14 -27.88 2.97
N LEU A 413 15.84 -27.97 2.63
CA LEU A 413 14.78 -27.83 3.62
C LEU A 413 14.67 -29.02 4.59
N VAL A 414 15.20 -30.19 4.26
CA VAL A 414 15.12 -31.38 5.15
C VAL A 414 15.74 -31.05 6.52
N ASP A 415 17.00 -30.62 6.53
CA ASP A 415 17.71 -30.24 7.76
C ASP A 415 17.04 -29.06 8.48
N LEU A 416 16.59 -28.07 7.71
CA LEU A 416 15.99 -26.85 8.27
C LEU A 416 14.63 -27.12 8.94
N GLU A 417 13.77 -27.92 8.31
CA GLU A 417 12.46 -28.30 8.86
C GLU A 417 12.62 -29.20 10.09
N GLU A 418 13.57 -30.15 10.07
CA GLU A 418 13.90 -30.99 11.24
C GLU A 418 14.42 -30.17 12.42
N ARG A 419 15.40 -29.28 12.19
CA ARG A 419 15.96 -28.42 13.25
C ARG A 419 14.95 -27.41 13.79
N ALA A 420 14.09 -26.85 12.94
CA ALA A 420 13.05 -25.93 13.38
C ALA A 420 11.97 -26.60 14.25
N ALA A 421 11.69 -27.88 13.99
CA ALA A 421 10.84 -28.71 14.83
C ALA A 421 11.49 -29.03 16.19
N MET A 422 12.80 -29.29 16.20
CA MET A 422 13.56 -29.57 17.43
C MET A 422 13.80 -28.33 18.31
N HIS A 423 13.91 -27.12 17.75
CA HIS A 423 14.20 -25.87 18.48
C HIS A 423 13.18 -25.45 19.57
N GLY A 424 12.11 -26.22 19.79
CA GLY A 424 11.21 -26.13 20.95
C GLY A 424 11.65 -26.95 22.18
N GLN A 425 12.68 -27.80 22.06
CA GLN A 425 13.26 -28.63 23.11
C GLN A 425 14.80 -28.58 23.00
N ASP A 426 15.45 -28.14 24.06
CA ASP A 426 16.91 -28.14 24.28
C ASP A 426 17.81 -27.25 23.40
N ARG A 427 18.30 -26.17 24.03
CA ARG A 427 19.55 -25.49 23.64
C ARG A 427 20.73 -26.37 24.05
N ALA A 428 21.20 -27.24 23.19
CA ALA A 428 22.60 -27.68 23.23
C ALA A 428 23.03 -28.32 21.91
N THR A 429 24.21 -27.90 21.46
CA THR A 429 25.08 -28.50 20.44
C THR A 429 24.61 -28.46 18.99
N SER A 430 25.27 -27.60 18.20
CA SER A 430 25.74 -28.03 16.88
C SER A 430 27.06 -27.36 16.54
N ALA A 431 28.13 -28.15 16.63
CA ALA A 431 29.38 -27.86 15.97
C ALA A 431 29.23 -28.15 14.46
N SER A 432 29.74 -27.21 13.66
CA SER A 432 30.02 -27.28 12.22
C SER A 432 28.83 -27.26 11.23
N LEU A 433 28.84 -26.21 10.37
CA LEU A 433 28.61 -26.21 8.89
C LEU A 433 27.44 -25.37 8.31
N SER A 434 27.82 -24.56 7.31
CA SER A 434 27.10 -24.00 6.15
C SER A 434 26.14 -22.81 6.33
N GLY A 435 26.14 -21.90 5.34
CA GLY A 435 25.53 -20.55 5.38
C GLY A 435 24.00 -20.48 5.41
N SER A 436 23.30 -21.57 5.70
CA SER A 436 21.83 -21.66 5.86
C SER A 436 21.36 -21.38 7.29
N GLU A 437 22.26 -21.17 8.27
CA GLU A 437 21.94 -20.84 9.69
C GLU A 437 20.96 -19.66 9.83
N ARG A 438 21.04 -18.69 8.91
CA ARG A 438 20.15 -17.53 8.83
C ARG A 438 18.65 -17.84 8.70
N TRP A 439 18.27 -19.08 8.35
CA TRP A 439 16.86 -19.50 8.28
C TRP A 439 16.26 -19.79 9.65
N ILE A 440 17.10 -20.22 10.60
CA ILE A 440 16.69 -20.66 11.94
C ILE A 440 16.93 -19.55 12.98
N ASP A 441 17.92 -18.69 12.75
CA ASP A 441 18.23 -17.55 13.62
C ASP A 441 17.06 -16.54 13.73
N ASP A 442 16.29 -16.39 12.64
CA ASP A 442 15.06 -15.59 12.66
C ASP A 442 13.90 -16.42 13.24
N GLN A 443 13.48 -16.07 14.46
CA GLN A 443 12.37 -16.73 15.17
C GLN A 443 11.07 -16.77 14.34
N GLN A 444 10.82 -15.77 13.50
CA GLN A 444 9.63 -15.73 12.67
C GLN A 444 9.73 -16.69 11.48
N LEU A 445 10.91 -16.78 10.87
CA LEU A 445 11.16 -17.73 9.79
C LEU A 445 11.22 -19.17 10.30
N ALA A 446 11.75 -19.40 11.50
CA ALA A 446 11.66 -20.67 12.19
C ALA A 446 10.19 -21.08 12.46
N SER A 447 9.33 -20.11 12.77
CA SER A 447 7.89 -20.35 12.91
C SER A 447 7.22 -20.69 11.57
N TRP A 448 7.69 -20.11 10.46
CA TRP A 448 7.25 -20.47 9.12
C TRP A 448 7.69 -21.90 8.73
N LEU A 449 8.91 -22.31 9.06
CA LEU A 449 9.42 -23.66 8.81
C LEU A 449 8.54 -24.72 9.49
N ARG A 450 8.07 -24.44 10.71
CA ARG A 450 7.16 -25.30 11.48
C ARG A 450 5.72 -25.37 10.94
N LEU A 451 5.33 -24.54 9.98
CA LEU A 451 3.99 -24.61 9.40
C LEU A 451 3.84 -25.89 8.58
N GLU A 452 2.77 -26.64 8.79
CA GLU A 452 2.40 -27.80 7.97
C GLU A 452 1.80 -27.37 6.62
N PRO A 453 2.10 -28.06 5.51
CA PRO A 453 2.96 -29.24 5.40
C PRO A 453 4.46 -28.91 5.26
N PRO A 454 5.37 -29.84 5.59
CA PRO A 454 6.77 -29.75 5.19
C PRO A 454 6.87 -29.67 3.66
N LEU A 455 7.85 -28.91 3.19
CA LEU A 455 8.05 -28.63 1.76
C LEU A 455 9.19 -29.45 1.15
N ALA A 456 10.07 -30.02 1.96
CA ALA A 456 11.27 -30.71 1.47
C ALA A 456 10.98 -31.86 0.49
N THR A 457 9.86 -32.58 0.67
CA THR A 457 9.45 -33.72 -0.16
C THR A 457 8.49 -33.34 -1.29
N VAL A 458 8.19 -32.05 -1.44
CA VAL A 458 7.18 -31.55 -2.38
C VAL A 458 7.85 -31.04 -3.63
N ASN A 459 7.37 -31.45 -4.80
CA ASN A 459 7.79 -30.84 -6.05
C ASN A 459 7.23 -29.40 -6.15
N LEU A 460 8.09 -28.41 -5.99
CA LEU A 460 7.74 -26.98 -5.92
C LEU A 460 7.67 -26.31 -7.30
N ASP A 461 8.17 -26.95 -8.35
CA ASP A 461 8.21 -26.41 -9.71
C ASP A 461 6.86 -25.87 -10.22
N PRO A 462 5.72 -26.60 -10.09
CA PRO A 462 4.43 -26.07 -10.50
C PRO A 462 3.97 -24.87 -9.65
N TYR A 463 4.35 -24.81 -8.37
CA TYR A 463 3.97 -23.68 -7.49
C TYR A 463 4.71 -22.41 -7.89
N PHE A 464 6.02 -22.48 -8.13
CA PHE A 464 6.83 -21.36 -8.62
C PHE A 464 6.49 -20.93 -10.06
N TYR A 465 5.85 -21.79 -10.83
CA TYR A 465 5.32 -21.43 -12.14
C TYR A 465 4.08 -20.52 -12.02
N PHE A 466 3.14 -20.88 -11.13
CA PHE A 466 1.90 -20.12 -10.91
C PHE A 466 2.04 -18.95 -9.91
N SER A 467 3.21 -18.78 -9.29
CA SER A 467 3.52 -17.63 -8.43
C SER A 467 3.91 -16.36 -9.20
N ARG A 468 4.17 -16.46 -10.52
CA ARG A 468 4.82 -15.40 -11.33
C ARG A 468 3.98 -14.15 -11.59
N ASP A 469 2.79 -14.08 -11.03
CA ASP A 469 1.80 -13.04 -11.31
C ASP A 469 2.02 -11.75 -10.48
N ARG A 470 3.26 -11.43 -10.09
CA ARG A 470 3.61 -10.06 -9.69
C ARG A 470 4.02 -9.25 -10.91
N GLY A 471 3.02 -8.64 -11.54
CA GLY A 471 3.22 -7.42 -12.30
C GLY A 471 3.60 -6.27 -11.36
N ALA A 472 4.74 -5.63 -11.64
CA ALA A 472 4.95 -4.18 -11.51
C ALA A 472 4.46 -3.46 -10.23
N THR A 473 4.94 -3.82 -9.04
CA THR A 473 5.07 -2.83 -7.94
C THR A 473 6.28 -3.16 -7.07
N GLY A 474 7.35 -2.38 -7.21
CA GLY A 474 8.48 -2.31 -6.28
C GLY A 474 9.72 -3.14 -6.64
N ASN A 475 10.67 -2.55 -7.37
CA ASN A 475 12.13 -2.82 -7.38
C ASN A 475 12.67 -4.28 -7.36
N SER A 476 11.89 -5.29 -7.73
CA SER A 476 12.37 -6.66 -7.88
C SER A 476 12.92 -6.88 -9.29
N VAL A 477 14.23 -7.14 -9.38
CA VAL A 477 14.92 -7.61 -10.60
C VAL A 477 14.10 -8.74 -11.23
N GLU A 478 13.60 -8.52 -12.46
CA GLU A 478 12.72 -9.43 -13.18
C GLU A 478 13.42 -10.78 -13.45
N MET A 479 13.09 -11.82 -12.69
CA MET A 479 13.54 -13.19 -13.01
C MET A 479 12.60 -13.83 -14.05
N ARG A 480 12.74 -13.42 -15.32
CA ARG A 480 12.14 -14.16 -16.45
C ARG A 480 12.90 -15.49 -16.63
N ARG A 481 12.20 -16.64 -16.66
CA ARG A 481 12.82 -17.91 -17.12
C ARG A 481 13.26 -17.71 -18.58
N LEU A 482 14.54 -17.96 -18.86
CA LEU A 482 15.07 -17.91 -20.22
C LEU A 482 14.39 -18.98 -21.08
N SER A 483 14.05 -18.64 -22.33
CA SER A 483 13.63 -19.59 -23.36
C SER A 483 14.74 -20.61 -23.64
N GLN A 484 14.41 -21.75 -24.26
CA GLN A 484 15.40 -22.78 -24.61
C GLN A 484 16.54 -22.22 -25.50
N GLN A 485 16.21 -21.31 -26.43
CA GLN A 485 17.21 -20.63 -27.25
C GLN A 485 18.09 -19.68 -26.42
N GLN A 486 17.50 -18.92 -25.50
CA GLN A 486 18.24 -18.03 -24.59
C GLN A 486 19.14 -18.80 -23.61
N GLN A 487 18.72 -19.96 -23.13
CA GLN A 487 19.53 -20.85 -22.29
C GLN A 487 20.73 -21.40 -23.06
N THR A 488 20.53 -21.78 -24.33
CA THR A 488 21.62 -22.24 -25.20
C THR A 488 22.64 -21.12 -25.44
N VAL A 489 22.17 -19.91 -25.73
CA VAL A 489 23.04 -18.73 -25.89
C VAL A 489 23.80 -18.43 -24.61
N LEU A 490 23.13 -18.46 -23.45
CA LEU A 490 23.77 -18.24 -22.16
C LEU A 490 24.85 -19.29 -21.88
N ALA A 491 24.57 -20.58 -22.12
CA ALA A 491 25.53 -21.67 -21.95
C ALA A 491 26.77 -21.46 -22.84
N ASN A 492 26.57 -21.12 -24.11
CA ASN A 492 27.66 -20.82 -25.05
C ASN A 492 28.48 -19.60 -24.62
N LEU A 493 27.83 -18.55 -24.10
CA LEU A 493 28.51 -17.34 -23.61
C LEU A 493 29.28 -17.56 -22.30
N LEU A 494 28.84 -18.50 -21.46
CA LEU A 494 29.50 -18.90 -20.21
C LEU A 494 30.60 -19.95 -20.40
N ALA A 495 30.62 -20.66 -21.53
CA ALA A 495 31.59 -21.70 -21.79
C ALA A 495 33.04 -21.19 -21.83
N ASP A 496 33.96 -21.97 -21.28
CA ASP A 496 35.39 -21.63 -21.24
C ASP A 496 36.10 -21.78 -22.61
N SER A 497 35.40 -22.23 -23.66
CA SER A 497 35.91 -22.35 -25.03
C SER A 497 35.72 -21.05 -25.82
N ASP A 498 36.74 -20.65 -26.59
CA ASP A 498 36.65 -19.46 -27.48
C ASP A 498 35.71 -19.71 -28.66
N SER A 499 35.67 -20.95 -29.17
CA SER A 499 34.77 -21.31 -30.29
C SER A 499 33.30 -21.22 -29.87
N GLU A 500 32.97 -21.72 -28.68
CA GLU A 500 31.60 -21.70 -28.14
C GLU A 500 31.19 -20.28 -27.75
N GLY A 501 32.11 -19.50 -27.17
CA GLY A 501 31.88 -18.09 -26.86
C GLY A 501 31.56 -17.24 -28.08
N GLU A 502 32.31 -17.42 -29.18
CA GLU A 502 32.06 -16.72 -30.44
C GLU A 502 30.75 -17.19 -31.10
N ALA A 503 30.40 -18.47 -30.98
CA ALA A 503 29.08 -18.97 -31.40
C ALA A 503 27.95 -18.31 -30.58
N GLY A 504 28.12 -18.19 -29.26
CA GLY A 504 27.20 -17.49 -28.37
C GLY A 504 27.02 -16.02 -28.73
N LYS A 505 28.10 -15.30 -29.08
CA LYS A 505 28.01 -13.91 -29.55
C LYS A 505 27.28 -13.79 -30.88
N ARG A 506 27.54 -14.68 -31.85
CA ARG A 506 26.82 -14.70 -33.13
C ARG A 506 25.33 -14.96 -32.94
N GLN A 507 24.98 -15.88 -32.03
CA GLN A 507 23.58 -16.14 -31.68
C GLN A 507 22.96 -14.95 -30.95
N ALA A 508 23.68 -14.30 -30.03
CA ALA A 508 23.22 -13.09 -29.35
C ALA A 508 22.78 -11.99 -30.33
N LYS A 509 23.49 -11.86 -31.47
CA LYS A 509 23.16 -10.89 -32.54
C LYS A 509 21.79 -11.11 -33.16
N THR A 510 21.27 -12.34 -33.16
CA THR A 510 19.97 -12.68 -33.76
C THR A 510 18.77 -12.26 -32.91
N PHE A 511 18.97 -12.01 -31.61
CA PHE A 511 17.91 -11.58 -30.69
C PHE A 511 17.69 -10.07 -30.76
N ALA A 512 16.43 -9.65 -30.63
CA ALA A 512 16.10 -8.26 -30.32
C ALA A 512 16.71 -7.85 -28.96
N VAL A 513 16.96 -6.54 -28.75
CA VAL A 513 17.61 -6.03 -27.54
C VAL A 513 16.86 -6.43 -26.26
N ASP A 514 15.53 -6.31 -26.27
CA ASP A 514 14.69 -6.64 -25.12
C ASP A 514 14.59 -8.15 -24.87
N GLU A 515 14.74 -8.97 -25.91
CA GLU A 515 14.80 -10.43 -25.78
C GLU A 515 16.18 -10.90 -25.28
N PHE A 516 17.25 -10.18 -25.58
CA PHE A 516 18.60 -10.54 -25.12
C PHE A 516 18.90 -10.03 -23.70
N ARG A 517 18.24 -8.95 -23.26
CA ARG A 517 18.49 -8.31 -21.96
C ARG A 517 18.51 -9.28 -20.77
N PRO A 518 17.57 -10.24 -20.62
CA PRO A 518 17.59 -11.20 -19.52
C PRO A 518 18.81 -12.16 -19.56
N VAL A 519 19.29 -12.53 -20.75
CA VAL A 519 20.52 -13.33 -20.91
C VAL A 519 21.73 -12.54 -20.44
N TYR A 520 21.79 -11.27 -20.83
CA TYR A 520 22.88 -10.37 -20.45
C TYR A 520 22.91 -10.09 -18.94
N GLU A 521 21.76 -9.90 -18.31
CA GLU A 521 21.66 -9.72 -16.86
C GLU A 521 22.17 -10.94 -16.07
N GLN A 522 21.94 -12.16 -16.55
CA GLN A 522 22.49 -13.37 -15.93
C GLN A 522 24.02 -13.46 -16.08
N LEU A 523 24.58 -13.02 -17.21
CA LEU A 523 26.04 -12.92 -17.39
C LEU A 523 26.65 -11.91 -16.41
N LEU A 524 26.01 -10.75 -16.23
CA LEU A 524 26.44 -9.73 -15.28
C LEU A 524 26.33 -10.25 -13.83
N ALA A 525 25.25 -10.94 -13.48
CA ALA A 525 25.08 -11.54 -12.17
C ALA A 525 26.16 -12.61 -11.89
N ARG A 526 26.53 -13.41 -12.89
CA ARG A 526 27.63 -14.37 -12.78
C ARG A 526 28.98 -13.67 -12.61
N PHE A 527 29.24 -12.60 -13.35
CA PHE A 527 30.44 -11.77 -13.21
C PHE A 527 30.58 -11.21 -11.79
N GLN A 528 29.51 -10.71 -11.19
CA GLN A 528 29.53 -10.13 -9.84
C GLN A 528 29.78 -11.16 -8.73
N ARG A 529 29.35 -12.42 -8.95
CA ARG A 529 29.49 -13.50 -7.96
C ARG A 529 30.86 -14.18 -8.01
N ASP A 530 31.52 -14.20 -9.16
CA ASP A 530 32.79 -14.91 -9.35
C ASP A 530 33.95 -13.92 -9.56
N SER A 531 34.77 -13.73 -8.53
CA SER A 531 35.94 -12.84 -8.59
C SER A 531 36.97 -13.27 -9.64
N ARG A 532 37.00 -14.54 -10.08
CA ARG A 532 37.91 -14.99 -11.15
C ARG A 532 37.40 -14.62 -12.55
N ALA A 533 36.09 -14.40 -12.69
CA ALA A 533 35.47 -14.03 -13.95
C ALA A 533 35.86 -12.62 -14.43
N SER A 534 36.35 -11.77 -13.51
CA SER A 534 36.77 -10.39 -13.79
C SER A 534 38.04 -10.27 -14.64
N GLY A 535 38.95 -11.24 -14.55
CA GLY A 535 40.17 -11.34 -15.37
C GLY A 535 40.08 -12.38 -16.49
N GLY A 536 38.95 -13.09 -16.59
CA GLY A 536 38.74 -14.19 -17.51
C GLY A 536 38.04 -13.80 -18.81
N ARG A 537 37.75 -14.82 -19.63
CA ARG A 537 37.06 -14.68 -20.92
C ARG A 537 35.66 -14.05 -20.78
N LEU A 538 34.98 -14.30 -19.65
CA LEU A 538 33.67 -13.73 -19.34
C LEU A 538 33.70 -12.20 -19.22
N GLY A 539 34.66 -11.64 -18.48
CA GLY A 539 34.84 -10.19 -18.35
C GLY A 539 35.05 -9.49 -19.69
N LYS A 540 35.85 -10.09 -20.58
CA LYS A 540 36.02 -9.59 -21.95
C LYS A 540 34.71 -9.64 -22.76
N ARG A 541 33.98 -10.76 -22.69
CA ARG A 541 32.73 -10.98 -23.45
C ARG A 541 31.62 -10.00 -23.06
N ILE A 542 31.42 -9.72 -21.77
CA ILE A 542 30.38 -8.78 -21.34
C ILE A 542 30.66 -7.36 -21.85
N VAL A 543 31.93 -6.95 -21.88
CA VAL A 543 32.35 -5.64 -22.40
C VAL A 543 32.17 -5.57 -23.92
N GLU A 544 32.58 -6.61 -24.65
CA GLU A 544 32.42 -6.67 -26.11
C GLU A 544 30.94 -6.65 -26.53
N LEU A 545 30.07 -7.38 -25.82
CA LEU A 545 28.63 -7.37 -26.09
C LEU A 545 28.00 -5.98 -25.86
N ALA A 546 28.41 -5.26 -24.82
CA ALA A 546 27.96 -3.88 -24.59
C ALA A 546 28.56 -2.88 -25.58
N ALA A 547 29.75 -3.14 -26.10
CA ALA A 547 30.35 -2.32 -27.15
C ALA A 547 29.63 -2.48 -28.49
N GLU A 548 29.16 -3.69 -28.81
CA GLU A 548 28.34 -3.96 -29.99
C GLU A 548 26.89 -3.48 -29.82
N ARG A 549 26.35 -3.45 -28.59
CA ARG A 549 24.97 -3.03 -28.27
C ARG A 549 24.96 -1.96 -27.18
N ARG A 550 24.97 -0.69 -27.59
CA ARG A 550 25.10 0.47 -26.69
C ARG A 550 24.00 0.56 -25.63
N GLU A 551 22.83 -0.02 -25.89
CA GLU A 551 21.70 -0.09 -24.96
C GLU A 551 22.02 -0.89 -23.68
N LEU A 552 23.05 -1.75 -23.71
CA LEU A 552 23.47 -2.58 -22.58
C LEU A 552 24.48 -1.87 -21.66
N VAL A 553 25.03 -0.72 -22.09
CA VAL A 553 26.06 0.03 -21.36
C VAL A 553 25.61 0.47 -19.96
N PRO A 554 24.37 0.96 -19.73
CA PRO A 554 23.93 1.32 -18.38
C PRO A 554 23.92 0.13 -17.42
N ALA A 555 23.50 -1.05 -17.88
CA ALA A 555 23.48 -2.27 -17.09
C ALA A 555 24.90 -2.75 -16.76
N LEU A 556 25.83 -2.68 -17.72
CA LEU A 556 27.24 -2.98 -17.52
C LEU A 556 27.87 -2.03 -16.48
N ALA A 557 27.70 -0.71 -16.63
CA ALA A 557 28.27 0.28 -15.73
C ALA A 557 27.80 0.06 -14.28
N LYS A 558 26.49 -0.14 -14.10
CA LYS A 558 25.91 -0.47 -12.79
C LYS A 558 26.49 -1.76 -12.21
N ALA A 559 26.68 -2.78 -13.05
CA ALA A 559 27.21 -4.07 -12.59
C ALA A 559 28.68 -3.98 -12.17
N LEU A 560 29.49 -3.22 -12.90
CA LEU A 560 30.90 -2.97 -12.61
C LEU A 560 31.09 -2.14 -11.34
N ALA A 561 30.26 -1.12 -11.11
CA ALA A 561 30.29 -0.30 -9.90
C ALA A 561 29.90 -1.11 -8.65
N ALA A 562 28.97 -2.06 -8.78
CA ALA A 562 28.50 -2.89 -7.67
C ALA A 562 29.42 -4.09 -7.35
N ALA A 563 30.41 -4.39 -8.20
CA ALA A 563 31.32 -5.51 -7.98
C ALA A 563 32.40 -5.18 -6.93
N PRO A 564 32.78 -6.13 -6.05
CA PRO A 564 33.79 -5.88 -5.02
C PRO A 564 35.15 -5.60 -5.66
N VAL A 565 35.65 -4.36 -5.49
CA VAL A 565 36.87 -3.82 -6.12
C VAL A 565 38.12 -4.68 -5.85
N SER A 566 38.18 -5.34 -4.71
CA SER A 566 39.27 -6.25 -4.34
C SER A 566 39.37 -7.48 -5.26
N GLY A 567 38.26 -7.88 -5.90
CA GLY A 567 38.18 -9.04 -6.79
C GLY A 567 38.23 -8.71 -8.28
N ILE A 568 38.41 -7.44 -8.67
CA ILE A 568 38.44 -7.02 -10.08
C ILE A 568 39.87 -7.06 -10.61
N ALA A 569 40.10 -7.83 -11.69
CA ALA A 569 41.40 -7.88 -12.35
C ALA A 569 41.75 -6.57 -13.05
N SER A 570 43.01 -6.13 -12.94
CA SER A 570 43.51 -4.90 -13.56
C SER A 570 43.38 -4.86 -15.09
N VAL A 571 43.37 -6.03 -15.75
CA VAL A 571 43.14 -6.18 -17.20
C VAL A 571 41.76 -5.65 -17.61
N MET A 572 40.77 -5.70 -16.73
CA MET A 572 39.41 -5.23 -17.02
C MET A 572 39.37 -3.73 -17.29
N ALA A 573 40.12 -2.93 -16.53
CA ALA A 573 40.22 -1.48 -16.72
C ALA A 573 40.79 -1.10 -18.09
N LEU A 574 41.64 -1.94 -18.68
CA LEU A 574 42.18 -1.75 -20.03
C LEU A 574 41.25 -2.33 -21.11
N THR A 575 40.49 -3.38 -20.79
CA THR A 575 39.57 -4.03 -21.74
C THR A 575 38.40 -3.11 -22.11
N ILE A 576 37.93 -2.30 -21.16
CA ILE A 576 36.86 -1.31 -21.36
C ILE A 576 37.22 -0.37 -22.53
N PRO A 577 38.22 0.52 -22.45
CA PRO A 577 38.52 1.46 -23.54
C PRO A 577 38.96 0.78 -24.85
N ASN A 578 39.56 -0.42 -24.78
CA ASN A 578 39.99 -1.16 -25.99
C ASN A 578 38.82 -1.76 -26.78
N SER A 579 37.66 -1.97 -26.15
CA SER A 579 36.50 -2.60 -26.81
C SER A 579 35.55 -1.57 -27.43
N PHE A 580 35.63 -0.30 -27.03
CA PHE A 580 34.81 0.79 -27.61
C PHE A 580 35.59 1.54 -28.73
N PRO A 581 34.91 2.14 -29.71
CA PRO A 581 35.54 2.93 -30.76
C PRO A 581 36.38 4.09 -30.19
N LYS A 582 37.51 4.41 -30.85
CA LYS A 582 38.51 5.41 -30.41
C LYS A 582 37.97 6.81 -30.12
N GLU A 583 36.75 7.14 -30.56
CA GLU A 583 36.20 8.49 -30.50
C GLU A 583 35.08 8.69 -29.45
N SER A 584 34.67 7.66 -28.69
CA SER A 584 33.72 7.88 -27.58
C SER A 584 33.63 6.71 -26.60
N LEU A 585 34.28 6.81 -25.44
CA LEU A 585 33.95 5.95 -24.29
C LEU A 585 32.69 6.51 -23.61
N PRO A 586 31.62 5.72 -23.37
CA PRO A 586 30.40 6.22 -22.74
C PRO A 586 30.63 6.84 -21.35
N PRO A 587 29.95 7.96 -21.00
CA PRO A 587 30.15 8.64 -19.71
C PRO A 587 30.01 7.72 -18.49
N ALA A 588 28.99 6.85 -18.49
CA ALA A 588 28.76 5.90 -17.40
C ALA A 588 29.93 4.95 -17.14
N LEU A 589 30.71 4.59 -18.17
CA LEU A 589 31.90 3.75 -18.02
C LEU A 589 33.15 4.57 -17.67
N GLN A 590 33.21 5.84 -18.07
CA GLN A 590 34.25 6.77 -17.60
C GLN A 590 34.14 6.99 -16.09
N ASP A 591 32.92 7.13 -15.56
CA ASP A 591 32.69 7.33 -14.14
C ASP A 591 33.11 6.11 -13.32
N VAL A 592 32.85 4.89 -13.80
CA VAL A 592 33.35 3.64 -13.19
C VAL A 592 34.89 3.61 -13.17
N LEU A 593 35.56 4.00 -14.26
CA LEU A 593 37.03 4.04 -14.32
C LEU A 593 37.61 5.12 -13.37
N ARG A 594 36.94 6.27 -13.22
CA ARG A 594 37.34 7.31 -12.24
C ARG A 594 37.17 6.83 -10.81
N GLU A 595 36.10 6.10 -10.54
CA GLU A 595 35.89 5.50 -9.23
C GLU A 595 37.01 4.50 -8.93
N TRP A 596 37.34 3.59 -9.87
CA TRP A 596 38.42 2.62 -9.72
C TRP A 596 39.81 3.25 -9.58
N SER A 597 40.11 4.37 -10.25
CA SER A 597 41.41 5.05 -10.13
C SER A 597 41.63 5.66 -8.73
N SER A 598 40.55 5.96 -8.00
CA SER A 598 40.60 6.51 -6.64
C SER A 598 40.74 5.46 -5.52
N GLN A 599 40.70 4.16 -5.86
CA GLN A 599 40.64 3.07 -4.88
C GLN A 599 42.02 2.73 -4.29
N ARG A 600 42.08 2.57 -2.96
CA ARG A 600 43.32 2.23 -2.23
C ARG A 600 43.51 0.74 -1.94
N SER A 601 42.46 -0.06 -2.06
CA SER A 601 42.45 -1.49 -1.75
C SER A 601 43.05 -2.37 -2.86
N ASN A 602 43.05 -1.90 -4.11
CA ASN A 602 43.57 -2.61 -5.28
C ASN A 602 44.41 -1.67 -6.15
N THR A 603 45.68 -1.50 -5.77
CA THR A 603 46.61 -0.53 -6.38
C THR A 603 46.92 -0.81 -7.85
N GLN A 604 46.88 -2.10 -8.26
CA GLN A 604 47.09 -2.49 -9.66
C GLN A 604 45.91 -2.09 -10.55
N LEU A 605 44.68 -2.23 -10.05
CA LEU A 605 43.47 -1.79 -10.75
C LEU A 605 43.43 -0.26 -10.85
N ALA A 606 43.77 0.44 -9.78
CA ALA A 606 43.82 1.90 -9.76
C ALA A 606 44.78 2.46 -10.82
N ALA A 607 46.01 1.91 -10.90
CA ALA A 607 47.00 2.31 -11.91
C ALA A 607 46.56 1.95 -13.34
N ALA A 608 45.85 0.83 -13.53
CA ALA A 608 45.33 0.45 -14.84
C ALA A 608 44.16 1.36 -15.29
N ALA A 609 43.30 1.76 -14.37
CA ALA A 609 42.20 2.69 -14.62
C ALA A 609 42.69 4.10 -14.93
N GLU A 610 43.73 4.57 -14.24
CA GLU A 610 44.39 5.86 -14.53
C GLU A 610 45.03 5.87 -15.93
N ARG A 611 45.67 4.76 -16.32
CA ARG A 611 46.19 4.57 -17.69
C ARG A 611 45.08 4.50 -18.74
N ALA A 612 43.93 3.90 -18.42
CA ALA A 612 42.78 3.82 -19.31
C ALA A 612 42.11 5.19 -19.55
N LEU A 613 42.18 6.09 -18.56
CA LEU A 613 41.66 7.47 -18.64
C LEU A 613 42.64 8.46 -19.31
N SER A 614 43.92 8.11 -19.41
CA SER A 614 44.96 8.98 -19.99
C SER A 614 45.02 8.86 -21.52
N PRO A 615 44.95 9.96 -22.29
CA PRO A 615 45.13 9.91 -23.74
C PRO A 615 46.59 9.53 -24.08
N LYS A 616 46.82 8.40 -24.75
CA LYS A 616 48.17 7.95 -25.15
C LYS A 616 48.88 9.04 -25.97
N GLN A 617 50.01 9.53 -25.45
CA GLN A 617 51.07 10.17 -26.23
C GLN A 617 51.60 9.16 -27.26
N ALA A 618 51.70 9.61 -28.51
CA ALA A 618 52.48 8.95 -29.54
C ALA A 618 53.99 9.11 -29.23
N SER A 619 54.75 8.02 -29.20
CA SER A 619 56.19 8.08 -29.40
C SER A 619 56.71 6.88 -30.17
N ALA A 620 57.26 7.23 -31.32
CA ALA A 620 58.27 6.56 -32.13
C ALA A 620 59.06 5.46 -31.41
N THR A 621 59.01 4.24 -31.96
CA THR A 621 60.17 3.36 -32.00
C THR A 621 60.75 3.42 -33.41
N SER A 622 61.85 4.17 -33.52
CA SER A 622 62.76 4.22 -34.64
C SER A 622 63.30 2.84 -35.02
N SER A 623 63.24 2.53 -36.31
CA SER A 623 63.91 1.42 -36.99
C SER A 623 65.44 1.47 -36.76
N PRO A 624 66.15 0.33 -36.63
CA PRO A 624 67.61 0.32 -36.68
C PRO A 624 68.06 0.23 -38.14
N THR A 625 68.56 1.35 -38.69
CA THR A 625 69.30 1.37 -39.96
C THR A 625 70.77 1.00 -39.73
N VAL A 626 71.20 -0.07 -40.39
CA VAL A 626 72.58 -0.56 -40.52
C VAL A 626 73.47 0.49 -41.21
N PRO A 627 74.73 0.71 -40.79
CA PRO A 627 75.65 1.59 -41.52
C PRO A 627 76.33 0.83 -42.66
N ARG A 628 76.20 1.34 -43.89
CA ARG A 628 77.07 0.96 -45.02
C ARG A 628 78.36 1.79 -44.94
N ARG A 629 79.50 1.12 -44.78
CA ARG A 629 80.81 1.60 -45.23
C ARG A 629 80.76 1.87 -46.74
N LYS A 630 81.21 3.05 -47.17
CA LYS A 630 81.96 3.24 -48.43
C LYS A 630 82.92 4.42 -48.26
N SER A 631 84.17 4.13 -48.66
CA SER A 631 85.35 5.00 -48.84
C SER A 631 85.78 5.84 -47.65
#